data_AF-A0A077KJ25-F1
#
_entry.id   AF-A0A077KJ25-F1
#
_cell.length_a   1.000
_cell.length_b   1.000
_cell.length_c   1.000
_cell.angle_alpha   90.00
_cell.angle_beta   90.00
_cell.angle_gamma   90.00
#
_symmetry.space_group_name_H-M   'P 1'
#
loop_
_entity.id
_entity.type
_entity.pdbx_description
1 polymer ?
#
loop_
_entity_poly.entity_id
_entity_poly.type
_entity_poly.pdbx_seq_one_letter_code
_entity_poly.pdbx_strand_id
1 'polypeptide(L)'
;MRILYCTIFISLFSCSKSVEDHCFINPKDKINNEYKEEKPYSVEQILKHQPDYLEIVNLTKYRNFKKDSIESNQFLMSDEELEKKWKAHEEEFKIFKEKFQDEFGFSGRQEVGNTTYALGRNNLGYWLLKIQDNKPSAYFLGLSFSHYYINKIQEQPMIKDGFLQLEGSLVKFVEVGGLPVYHDYSAIEDGKLFKINLKDLFKDSDKDGYNDIFEKSFGLNENSRDTDGDGIEDFNDLNPMFRSENNKFAQLYEMLLPQYSGIENFKTLHYSFEVFISDCDYFHQINPSLRVLFLPENKEKQTYYTRVTDVIDHGVSKLKQESKKPDKYYIDTWGSSSSTEYSAEFKDGKWIMEVIMSTVV
;
A
#
# COMPACT_ATOMS: atom_id res chain seq x y z
N MET A 1 9.71 -44.78 52.73
CA MET A 1 10.12 -44.61 51.32
C MET A 1 9.36 -43.44 50.74
N ARG A 2 10.04 -42.32 50.43
CA ARG A 2 9.44 -41.15 49.76
C ARG A 2 9.61 -41.32 48.25
N ILE A 3 8.50 -41.31 47.52
CA ILE A 3 8.48 -41.33 46.05
C ILE A 3 8.65 -39.89 45.59
N LEU A 4 9.72 -39.62 44.85
CA LEU A 4 10.00 -38.33 44.21
C LEU A 4 9.29 -38.34 42.84
N TYR A 5 8.35 -37.43 42.63
CA TYR A 5 7.79 -37.20 41.29
C TYR A 5 8.74 -36.29 40.51
N CYS A 6 9.42 -36.85 39.50
CA CYS A 6 10.09 -36.05 38.48
C CYS A 6 9.05 -35.57 37.46
N THR A 7 8.66 -34.30 37.54
CA THR A 7 7.95 -33.60 36.47
C THR A 7 8.94 -33.31 35.34
N ILE A 8 8.77 -33.97 34.20
CA ILE A 8 9.50 -33.70 32.97
C ILE A 8 8.89 -32.43 32.37
N PHE A 9 9.65 -31.33 32.37
CA PHE A 9 9.36 -30.14 31.57
C PHE A 9 9.60 -30.52 30.10
N ILE A 10 8.51 -30.72 29.35
CA ILE A 10 8.57 -30.84 27.89
C ILE A 10 8.61 -29.41 27.36
N SER A 11 9.82 -28.95 27.03
CA SER A 11 10.03 -27.72 26.26
C SER A 11 9.44 -27.94 24.87
N LEU A 12 8.29 -27.32 24.59
CA LEU A 12 7.79 -27.18 23.22
C LEU A 12 8.75 -26.24 22.50
N PHE A 13 9.75 -26.79 21.81
CA PHE A 13 10.50 -26.04 20.82
C PHE A 13 9.52 -25.69 19.70
N SER A 14 9.04 -24.45 19.69
CA SER A 14 8.37 -23.86 18.55
C SER A 14 9.36 -23.91 17.36
N CYS A 15 9.00 -24.62 16.29
CA CYS A 15 9.74 -24.55 15.03
C CYS A 15 9.47 -23.21 14.33
N SER A 16 9.93 -22.10 14.92
CA SER A 16 10.09 -20.87 14.18
C SER A 16 11.27 -21.07 13.22
N LYS A 17 11.05 -20.75 11.95
CA LYS A 17 12.12 -20.64 10.95
C LYS A 17 13.18 -19.66 11.46
N SER A 18 14.45 -19.92 11.15
CA SER A 18 15.53 -19.01 11.57
C SER A 18 15.65 -17.83 10.60
N VAL A 19 16.37 -16.78 10.99
CA VAL A 19 16.70 -15.62 10.13
C VAL A 19 17.30 -16.11 8.79
N GLU A 20 18.09 -17.19 8.84
CA GLU A 20 18.67 -17.81 7.66
C GLU A 20 17.62 -18.34 6.68
N ASP A 21 16.53 -18.95 7.17
CA ASP A 21 15.43 -19.46 6.34
C ASP A 21 14.56 -18.34 5.75
N HIS A 22 14.53 -17.19 6.43
CA HIS A 22 13.73 -16.04 6.01
C HIS A 22 14.45 -15.17 4.97
N CYS A 23 15.77 -15.02 5.08
CA CYS A 23 16.54 -14.10 4.25
C CYS A 23 17.36 -14.75 3.13
N PHE A 24 17.67 -16.05 3.20
CA PHE A 24 18.52 -16.72 2.21
C PHE A 24 17.79 -17.84 1.47
N ILE A 25 18.13 -18.03 0.19
CA ILE A 25 17.62 -19.15 -0.60
C ILE A 25 18.24 -20.46 -0.09
N ASN A 26 17.40 -21.40 0.36
CA ASN A 26 17.87 -22.75 0.66
C ASN A 26 18.03 -23.54 -0.66
N PRO A 27 19.15 -24.25 -0.89
CA PRO A 27 19.32 -25.09 -2.08
C PRO A 27 18.24 -26.16 -2.28
N LYS A 28 17.48 -26.47 -1.23
CA LYS A 28 16.36 -27.42 -1.24
C LYS A 28 15.01 -26.76 -1.54
N ASP A 29 14.93 -25.44 -1.54
CA ASP A 29 13.71 -24.72 -1.86
C ASP A 29 13.42 -24.89 -3.35
N LYS A 30 12.32 -25.56 -3.67
CA LYS A 30 11.75 -25.48 -5.00
C LYS A 30 11.17 -24.08 -5.14
N ILE A 31 11.78 -23.25 -5.98
CA ILE A 31 11.19 -22.00 -6.46
C ILE A 31 9.97 -22.40 -7.30
N ASN A 32 8.82 -22.53 -6.63
CA ASN A 32 7.58 -22.91 -7.27
C ASN A 32 6.83 -21.63 -7.63
N ASN A 33 7.30 -20.93 -8.65
CA ASN A 33 6.63 -19.77 -9.22
C ASN A 33 5.49 -20.23 -10.15
N GLU A 34 4.59 -21.08 -9.66
CA GLU A 34 3.32 -21.29 -10.33
C GLU A 34 2.45 -20.08 -10.03
N TYR A 35 2.43 -19.12 -10.96
CA TYR A 35 1.40 -18.09 -10.97
C TYR A 35 0.04 -18.78 -11.00
N LYS A 36 -0.71 -18.67 -9.90
CA LYS A 36 -2.11 -19.10 -9.85
C LYS A 36 -2.94 -17.84 -9.99
N GLU A 37 -3.58 -17.70 -11.14
CA GLU A 37 -4.58 -16.67 -11.37
C GLU A 37 -5.66 -16.79 -10.28
N GLU A 38 -5.76 -15.77 -9.43
CA GLU A 38 -6.76 -15.73 -8.38
C GLU A 38 -8.12 -15.41 -9.00
N LYS A 39 -9.12 -16.26 -8.72
CA LYS A 39 -10.47 -16.01 -9.19
C LYS A 39 -11.00 -14.73 -8.54
N PRO A 40 -11.52 -13.77 -9.33
CA PRO A 40 -12.10 -12.56 -8.75
C PRO A 40 -13.28 -12.88 -7.84
N TYR A 41 -13.45 -12.08 -6.79
CA TYR A 41 -14.54 -12.24 -5.83
C TYR A 41 -15.90 -11.99 -6.51
N SER A 42 -16.90 -12.77 -6.10
CA SER A 42 -18.30 -12.48 -6.44
C SER A 42 -18.83 -11.33 -5.59
N VAL A 43 -19.95 -10.72 -6.01
CA VAL A 43 -20.67 -9.71 -5.22
C VAL A 43 -20.96 -10.22 -3.80
N GLU A 44 -21.43 -11.45 -3.66
CA GLU A 44 -21.74 -12.05 -2.36
C GLU A 44 -20.49 -12.13 -1.46
N GLN A 45 -19.34 -12.50 -2.03
CA GLN A 45 -18.08 -12.56 -1.27
C GLN A 45 -17.59 -11.17 -0.87
N ILE A 46 -17.72 -10.16 -1.73
CA ILE A 46 -17.37 -8.77 -1.39
C ILE A 46 -18.26 -8.27 -0.26
N LEU A 47 -19.58 -8.45 -0.36
CA LEU A 47 -20.52 -8.00 0.66
C LEU A 47 -20.34 -8.75 1.99
N LYS A 48 -20.00 -10.04 1.96
CA LYS A 48 -19.71 -10.83 3.15
C LYS A 48 -18.50 -10.33 3.94
N HIS A 49 -17.52 -9.76 3.23
CA HIS A 49 -16.27 -9.30 3.81
C HIS A 49 -16.13 -7.77 3.82
N GLN A 50 -17.24 -7.05 3.62
CA GLN A 50 -17.23 -5.59 3.66
C GLN A 50 -16.80 -5.11 5.06
N PRO A 51 -16.12 -3.96 5.18
CA PRO A 51 -15.77 -3.40 6.48
C PRO A 51 -17.01 -3.07 7.31
N ASP A 52 -16.96 -3.28 8.62
CA ASP A 52 -18.10 -3.05 9.53
C ASP A 52 -18.56 -1.57 9.58
N TYR A 53 -17.65 -0.65 9.26
CA TYR A 53 -17.93 0.79 9.20
C TYR A 53 -18.56 1.25 7.87
N LEU A 54 -18.69 0.34 6.90
CA LEU A 54 -19.21 0.64 5.57
C LEU A 54 -20.66 0.17 5.43
N GLU A 55 -21.55 1.10 5.13
CA GLU A 55 -22.90 0.81 4.65
C GLU A 55 -22.93 0.92 3.12
N ILE A 56 -23.53 -0.06 2.44
CA ILE A 56 -23.68 -0.08 0.99
C ILE A 56 -25.16 -0.06 0.63
N VAL A 57 -25.59 0.98 -0.10
CA VAL A 57 -26.98 1.16 -0.53
C VAL A 57 -27.08 1.09 -2.05
N ASN A 58 -28.13 0.43 -2.55
CA ASN A 58 -28.44 0.40 -3.97
C ASN A 58 -29.17 1.69 -4.40
N LEU A 59 -28.65 2.35 -5.42
CA LEU A 59 -29.23 3.53 -6.04
C LEU A 59 -30.14 3.13 -7.20
N THR A 60 -31.29 3.80 -7.33
CA THR A 60 -32.18 3.63 -8.48
C THR A 60 -31.84 4.56 -9.65
N LYS A 61 -31.16 5.68 -9.35
CA LYS A 61 -30.63 6.63 -10.32
C LYS A 61 -29.17 6.83 -9.99
N TYR A 62 -28.30 6.53 -10.94
CA TYR A 62 -26.87 6.54 -10.73
C TYR A 62 -26.12 6.75 -12.04
N ARG A 63 -24.91 7.28 -11.91
CA ARG A 63 -23.88 7.25 -12.93
C ARG A 63 -23.18 5.89 -12.91
N ASN A 64 -23.28 5.14 -13.99
CA ASN A 64 -22.65 3.81 -14.10
C ASN A 64 -21.15 3.91 -14.39
N PHE A 65 -20.42 2.83 -14.06
CA PHE A 65 -18.97 2.71 -14.23
C PHE A 65 -18.51 3.05 -15.63
N LYS A 66 -19.19 2.55 -16.67
CA LYS A 66 -18.80 2.78 -18.06
C LYS A 66 -18.83 4.26 -18.42
N LYS A 67 -19.91 4.96 -18.05
CA LYS A 67 -20.05 6.40 -18.29
C LYS A 67 -18.99 7.17 -17.50
N ASP A 68 -18.79 6.82 -16.23
CA ASP A 68 -17.78 7.46 -15.38
C ASP A 68 -16.37 7.30 -15.93
N SER A 69 -16.00 6.07 -16.28
CA SER A 69 -14.72 5.74 -16.88
C SER A 69 -14.47 6.52 -18.17
N ILE A 70 -15.39 6.48 -19.14
CA ILE A 70 -15.22 7.14 -20.46
C ILE A 70 -15.06 8.66 -20.33
N GLU A 71 -15.94 9.35 -19.61
CA GLU A 71 -15.90 10.82 -19.52
C GLU A 71 -14.75 11.32 -18.62
N SER A 72 -14.28 10.45 -17.71
CA SER A 72 -13.05 10.72 -16.97
C SER A 72 -11.80 10.51 -17.82
N ASN A 73 -11.88 9.65 -18.84
CA ASN A 73 -10.73 9.27 -19.64
C ASN A 73 -10.36 10.37 -20.64
N GLN A 74 -9.07 10.68 -20.69
CA GLN A 74 -8.53 11.81 -21.43
C GLN A 74 -8.09 11.44 -22.86
N PHE A 75 -8.00 10.14 -23.18
CA PHE A 75 -7.47 9.63 -24.45
C PHE A 75 -8.26 10.01 -25.71
N LEU A 76 -9.51 10.48 -25.57
CA LEU A 76 -10.36 10.89 -26.70
C LEU A 76 -10.41 12.41 -26.90
N MET A 77 -9.63 13.17 -26.12
CA MET A 77 -9.59 14.63 -26.15
C MET A 77 -8.49 15.13 -27.08
N SER A 78 -8.70 16.28 -27.73
CA SER A 78 -7.60 16.98 -28.41
C SER A 78 -6.60 17.55 -27.40
N ASP A 79 -5.35 17.78 -27.83
CA ASP A 79 -4.29 18.33 -26.96
C ASP A 79 -4.71 19.66 -26.29
N GLU A 80 -5.42 20.53 -27.02
CA GLU A 80 -5.92 21.80 -26.50
C GLU A 80 -6.98 21.60 -25.41
N GLU A 81 -7.91 20.66 -25.61
CA GLU A 81 -8.93 20.33 -24.61
C GLU A 81 -8.31 19.67 -23.37
N LEU A 82 -7.30 18.83 -23.57
CA LEU A 82 -6.55 18.18 -22.50
C LEU A 82 -5.82 19.22 -21.64
N GLU A 83 -5.07 20.14 -22.26
CA GLU A 83 -4.36 21.21 -21.56
C GLU A 83 -5.34 22.12 -20.78
N LYS A 84 -6.49 22.43 -21.38
CA LYS A 84 -7.53 23.22 -20.71
C LYS A 84 -8.12 22.49 -19.50
N LYS A 85 -8.43 21.20 -19.63
CA LYS A 85 -8.95 20.37 -18.53
C LYS A 85 -7.92 20.20 -17.43
N TRP A 86 -6.65 19.99 -17.78
CA TRP A 86 -5.54 19.92 -16.83
C TRP A 86 -5.39 21.23 -16.04
N LYS A 87 -5.33 22.38 -16.71
CA LYS A 87 -5.24 23.69 -16.03
C LYS A 87 -6.43 23.97 -15.11
N ALA A 88 -7.64 23.60 -15.53
CA ALA A 88 -8.83 23.75 -14.71
C ALA A 88 -8.78 22.86 -13.46
N HIS A 89 -8.32 21.61 -13.61
CA HIS A 89 -8.14 20.66 -12.51
C HIS A 89 -7.05 21.14 -11.53
N GLU A 90 -5.90 21.60 -12.05
CA GLU A 90 -4.82 22.18 -11.24
C GLU A 90 -5.30 23.38 -10.42
N GLU A 91 -6.09 24.27 -11.00
CA GLU A 91 -6.66 25.42 -10.27
C GLU A 91 -7.72 24.98 -9.25
N GLU A 92 -8.59 24.03 -9.59
CA GLU A 92 -9.63 23.50 -8.70
C GLU A 92 -9.04 22.86 -7.42
N PHE A 93 -7.94 22.13 -7.56
CA PHE A 93 -7.30 21.39 -6.47
C PHE A 93 -6.01 22.05 -5.97
N LYS A 94 -5.71 23.29 -6.38
CA LYS A 94 -4.49 24.01 -6.01
C LYS A 94 -4.21 24.00 -4.50
N ILE A 95 -5.22 24.28 -3.68
CA ILE A 95 -5.06 24.27 -2.21
C ILE A 95 -4.71 22.88 -1.66
N PHE A 96 -5.20 21.81 -2.28
CA PHE A 96 -4.85 20.45 -1.88
C PHE A 96 -3.43 20.11 -2.30
N LYS A 97 -3.02 20.47 -3.53
CA LYS A 97 -1.65 20.30 -4.01
C LYS A 97 -0.63 21.07 -3.18
N GLU A 98 -0.95 22.29 -2.76
CA GLU A 98 -0.10 23.08 -1.84
C GLU A 98 0.06 22.43 -0.45
N LYS A 99 -0.92 21.61 -0.01
CA LYS A 99 -0.96 21.03 1.34
C LYS A 99 -0.49 19.58 1.41
N PHE A 100 -0.74 18.81 0.37
CA PHE A 100 -0.43 17.40 0.26
C PHE A 100 0.58 17.09 -0.84
N GLN A 101 1.18 18.11 -1.45
CA GLN A 101 2.14 17.97 -2.54
C GLN A 101 1.56 17.08 -3.65
N ASP A 102 2.36 16.19 -4.23
CA ASP A 102 1.95 15.24 -5.26
C ASP A 102 1.63 13.84 -4.68
N GLU A 103 1.29 13.74 -3.39
CA GLU A 103 0.99 12.46 -2.72
C GLU A 103 -0.34 11.83 -3.17
N PHE A 104 -1.22 12.61 -3.81
CA PHE A 104 -2.54 12.15 -4.23
C PHE A 104 -2.93 12.65 -5.63
N GLY A 105 -3.62 11.81 -6.37
CA GLY A 105 -4.54 12.25 -7.41
C GLY A 105 -5.85 12.75 -6.77
N PHE A 106 -6.36 13.88 -7.27
CA PHE A 106 -7.56 14.52 -6.71
C PHE A 106 -8.79 14.37 -7.60
N SER A 107 -9.94 14.16 -6.98
CA SER A 107 -11.27 14.21 -7.62
C SER A 107 -12.31 14.61 -6.60
N GLY A 108 -13.53 14.96 -7.04
CA GLY A 108 -14.67 15.29 -6.17
C GLY A 108 -14.35 16.34 -5.11
N ARG A 109 -14.68 17.60 -5.33
CA ARG A 109 -14.46 18.69 -4.36
C ARG A 109 -15.77 19.14 -3.72
N GLN A 110 -15.77 19.39 -2.42
CA GLN A 110 -16.94 19.94 -1.73
C GLN A 110 -16.55 20.88 -0.59
N GLU A 111 -17.22 22.03 -0.50
CA GLU A 111 -17.10 22.96 0.62
C GLU A 111 -18.28 22.78 1.58
N VAL A 112 -17.99 22.70 2.89
CA VAL A 112 -18.99 22.60 3.97
C VAL A 112 -18.55 23.52 5.11
N GLY A 113 -19.20 24.67 5.25
CA GLY A 113 -18.83 25.67 6.25
C GLY A 113 -17.41 26.20 6.01
N ASN A 114 -16.54 26.07 7.01
CA ASN A 114 -15.11 26.46 6.93
C ASN A 114 -14.18 25.31 6.50
N THR A 115 -14.74 24.20 6.02
CA THR A 115 -14.00 23.00 5.67
C THR A 115 -14.14 22.71 4.18
N THR A 116 -13.01 22.44 3.52
CA THR A 116 -12.95 21.98 2.14
C THR A 116 -12.55 20.51 2.13
N TYR A 117 -13.30 19.70 1.39
CA TYR A 117 -13.07 18.28 1.21
C TYR A 117 -12.71 17.96 -0.24
N ALA A 118 -11.88 16.94 -0.42
CA ALA A 118 -11.61 16.32 -1.71
C ALA A 118 -11.46 14.80 -1.58
N LEU A 119 -11.69 14.06 -2.66
CA LEU A 119 -11.27 12.66 -2.75
C LEU A 119 -9.82 12.61 -3.22
N GLY A 120 -8.99 11.95 -2.41
CA GLY A 120 -7.62 11.60 -2.75
C GLY A 120 -7.52 10.14 -3.19
N ARG A 121 -6.58 9.86 -4.09
CA ARG A 121 -6.18 8.49 -4.43
C ARG A 121 -4.67 8.43 -4.61
N ASN A 122 -4.02 7.45 -4.02
CA ASN A 122 -2.63 7.09 -4.26
C ASN A 122 -2.51 5.58 -4.58
N ASN A 123 -1.29 5.04 -4.58
CA ASN A 123 -1.04 3.61 -4.80
C ASN A 123 -1.67 2.73 -3.70
N LEU A 124 -1.78 3.24 -2.47
CA LEU A 124 -2.37 2.51 -1.36
C LEU A 124 -3.90 2.40 -1.44
N GLY A 125 -4.59 3.42 -1.92
CA GLY A 125 -6.05 3.39 -2.09
C GLY A 125 -6.74 4.73 -2.08
N TYR A 126 -7.98 4.75 -1.59
CA TYR A 126 -8.84 5.93 -1.54
C TYR A 126 -8.75 6.65 -0.20
N TRP A 127 -8.80 7.99 -0.26
CA TRP A 127 -8.67 8.88 0.88
C TRP A 127 -9.74 9.97 0.85
N LEU A 128 -10.22 10.36 2.03
CA LEU A 128 -10.91 11.64 2.20
C LEU A 128 -9.88 12.68 2.66
N LEU A 129 -9.66 13.70 1.83
CA LEU A 129 -8.82 14.84 2.18
C LEU A 129 -9.69 15.93 2.78
N LYS A 130 -9.22 16.52 3.87
CA LYS A 130 -9.92 17.57 4.61
C LYS A 130 -8.96 18.72 4.88
N ILE A 131 -9.38 19.93 4.57
CA ILE A 131 -8.70 21.16 4.96
C ILE A 131 -9.68 21.99 5.78
N GLN A 132 -9.42 22.12 7.07
CA GLN A 132 -10.23 22.94 7.98
C GLN A 132 -9.34 23.99 8.63
N ASP A 133 -9.71 25.28 8.53
CA ASP A 133 -8.93 26.38 9.10
C ASP A 133 -7.44 26.32 8.71
N ASN A 134 -7.18 26.03 7.43
CA ASN A 134 -5.84 25.88 6.83
C ASN A 134 -5.01 24.67 7.35
N LYS A 135 -5.61 23.77 8.12
CA LYS A 135 -4.99 22.52 8.60
C LYS A 135 -5.42 21.33 7.75
N PRO A 136 -4.49 20.68 7.04
CA PRO A 136 -4.78 19.49 6.25
C PRO A 136 -4.87 18.23 7.13
N SER A 137 -5.70 17.28 6.71
CA SER A 137 -5.74 15.90 7.23
C SER A 137 -6.19 14.98 6.09
N ALA A 138 -5.63 13.77 6.02
CA ALA A 138 -6.07 12.74 5.09
C ALA A 138 -6.54 11.50 5.88
N TYR A 139 -7.65 10.92 5.46
CA TYR A 139 -8.25 9.77 6.13
C TYR A 139 -8.41 8.63 5.14
N PHE A 140 -7.77 7.50 5.42
CA PHE A 140 -7.84 6.33 4.57
C PHE A 140 -9.22 5.69 4.67
N LEU A 141 -9.81 5.34 3.52
CA LEU A 141 -11.17 4.77 3.49
C LEU A 141 -11.18 3.25 3.73
N GLY A 142 -10.05 2.56 3.51
CA GLY A 142 -9.97 1.10 3.60
C GLY A 142 -10.88 0.36 2.59
N LEU A 143 -11.23 1.02 1.48
CA LEU A 143 -12.02 0.44 0.40
C LEU A 143 -11.08 -0.07 -0.68
N SER A 144 -10.94 -1.40 -0.78
CA SER A 144 -10.09 -2.05 -1.79
C SER A 144 -10.50 -1.63 -3.22
N PHE A 145 -9.58 -1.06 -3.98
CA PHE A 145 -9.83 -0.74 -5.40
C PHE A 145 -10.03 -1.98 -6.28
N SER A 146 -9.74 -3.19 -5.78
CA SER A 146 -10.08 -4.45 -6.45
C SER A 146 -11.58 -4.79 -6.37
N HIS A 147 -12.30 -4.21 -5.39
CA HIS A 147 -13.70 -4.51 -5.11
C HIS A 147 -14.62 -3.29 -5.25
N TYR A 148 -14.10 -2.10 -4.96
CA TYR A 148 -14.87 -0.87 -4.89
C TYR A 148 -14.29 0.15 -5.87
N TYR A 149 -15.11 0.56 -6.84
CA TYR A 149 -14.79 1.70 -7.70
C TYR A 149 -15.59 2.90 -7.23
N ILE A 150 -14.89 3.99 -6.90
CA ILE A 150 -15.49 5.28 -6.58
C ILE A 150 -15.58 6.10 -7.86
N ASN A 151 -16.78 6.59 -8.21
CA ASN A 151 -16.93 7.46 -9.37
C ASN A 151 -16.07 8.72 -9.20
N LYS A 152 -15.32 9.10 -10.23
CA LYS A 152 -14.52 10.34 -10.20
C LYS A 152 -15.41 11.57 -10.21
N ILE A 153 -16.61 11.45 -10.79
CA ILE A 153 -17.64 12.48 -10.79
C ILE A 153 -18.77 12.03 -9.86
N GLN A 154 -18.93 12.76 -8.76
CA GLN A 154 -20.03 12.58 -7.80
C GLN A 154 -21.17 13.53 -8.18
N GLU A 155 -22.36 12.98 -8.44
CA GLU A 155 -23.59 13.72 -8.76
C GLU A 155 -24.31 14.20 -7.49
N GLN A 156 -24.05 13.56 -6.35
CA GLN A 156 -24.55 13.94 -5.03
C GLN A 156 -23.45 14.53 -4.13
N PRO A 157 -23.81 15.35 -3.12
CA PRO A 157 -22.84 15.81 -2.13
C PRO A 157 -22.19 14.63 -1.39
N MET A 158 -20.85 14.60 -1.39
CA MET A 158 -20.07 13.57 -0.72
C MET A 158 -20.18 13.65 0.79
N ILE A 159 -20.26 14.87 1.34
CA ILE A 159 -20.40 15.12 2.77
C ILE A 159 -21.83 15.56 3.02
N LYS A 160 -22.59 14.71 3.71
CA LYS A 160 -23.98 15.00 4.05
C LYS A 160 -24.43 14.20 5.26
N ASP A 161 -25.15 14.87 6.16
CA ASP A 161 -25.80 14.29 7.35
C ASP A 161 -24.85 13.51 8.29
N GLY A 162 -23.57 13.94 8.37
CA GLY A 162 -22.55 13.28 9.20
C GLY A 162 -21.87 12.07 8.55
N PHE A 163 -22.14 11.82 7.27
CA PHE A 163 -21.56 10.73 6.49
C PHE A 163 -20.72 11.27 5.33
N LEU A 164 -19.67 10.52 5.02
CA LEU A 164 -19.10 10.44 3.68
C LEU A 164 -19.98 9.51 2.86
N GLN A 165 -20.42 9.94 1.68
CA GLN A 165 -21.32 9.22 0.78
C GLN A 165 -20.71 9.24 -0.62
N LEU A 166 -20.33 8.08 -1.14
CA LEU A 166 -19.63 7.96 -2.41
C LEU A 166 -20.41 7.08 -3.37
N GLU A 167 -20.78 7.66 -4.51
CA GLU A 167 -21.37 6.94 -5.62
C GLU A 167 -20.29 6.13 -6.34
N GLY A 168 -20.63 4.90 -6.72
CA GLY A 168 -19.70 4.01 -7.37
C GLY A 168 -20.28 2.65 -7.73
N SER A 169 -19.39 1.69 -7.89
CA SER A 169 -19.72 0.35 -8.36
C SER A 169 -18.90 -0.70 -7.63
N LEU A 170 -19.44 -1.90 -7.50
CA LEU A 170 -18.64 -3.07 -7.21
C LEU A 170 -17.94 -3.50 -8.50
N VAL A 171 -16.65 -3.75 -8.42
CA VAL A 171 -15.81 -4.11 -9.56
C VAL A 171 -15.08 -5.42 -9.33
N LYS A 172 -14.52 -5.95 -10.41
CA LYS A 172 -13.52 -7.00 -10.41
C LYS A 172 -12.36 -6.60 -11.28
N PHE A 173 -11.21 -7.20 -10.99
CA PHE A 173 -10.04 -7.13 -11.84
C PHE A 173 -10.28 -7.76 -13.22
N VAL A 174 -9.73 -7.14 -14.26
CA VAL A 174 -9.68 -7.68 -15.62
C VAL A 174 -8.24 -7.64 -16.08
N GLU A 175 -7.62 -8.81 -16.24
CA GLU A 175 -6.33 -8.91 -16.93
C GLU A 175 -6.53 -8.58 -18.42
N VAL A 176 -5.92 -7.49 -18.87
CA VAL A 176 -5.82 -7.18 -20.31
C VAL A 176 -4.52 -7.79 -20.82
N GLY A 177 -4.62 -8.91 -21.53
CA GLY A 177 -3.45 -9.60 -22.07
C GLY A 177 -2.62 -8.71 -23.01
N GLY A 178 -1.30 -8.72 -22.84
CA GLY A 178 -0.34 -8.07 -23.74
C GLY A 178 0.23 -6.73 -23.26
N LEU A 179 -0.17 -6.23 -22.08
CA LEU A 179 0.46 -5.08 -21.43
C LEU A 179 0.76 -5.42 -19.97
N PRO A 180 2.01 -5.33 -19.51
CA PRO A 180 2.30 -5.34 -18.07
C PRO A 180 1.61 -4.14 -17.44
N VAL A 181 0.92 -4.34 -16.31
CA VAL A 181 0.56 -3.26 -15.38
C VAL A 181 -0.54 -2.29 -15.85
N TYR A 182 -1.55 -2.78 -16.57
CA TYR A 182 -2.84 -2.08 -16.57
C TYR A 182 -3.84 -2.86 -15.75
N HIS A 183 -4.05 -2.36 -14.53
CA HIS A 183 -5.14 -2.76 -13.67
C HIS A 183 -6.45 -2.24 -14.26
N ASP A 184 -7.02 -2.94 -15.24
CA ASP A 184 -8.35 -2.60 -15.76
C ASP A 184 -9.42 -3.27 -14.89
N TYR A 185 -10.54 -2.57 -14.75
CA TYR A 185 -11.63 -2.99 -13.90
C TYR A 185 -12.90 -3.13 -14.74
N SER A 186 -13.72 -4.10 -14.37
CA SER A 186 -15.08 -4.19 -14.89
C SER A 186 -16.06 -4.13 -13.73
N ALA A 187 -17.12 -3.33 -13.89
CA ALA A 187 -18.23 -3.36 -12.98
C ALA A 187 -18.90 -4.74 -13.01
N ILE A 188 -19.05 -5.33 -11.83
CA ILE A 188 -19.90 -6.50 -11.59
C ILE A 188 -21.28 -6.07 -11.10
N GLU A 189 -21.37 -4.93 -10.42
CA GLU A 189 -22.64 -4.33 -10.03
C GLU A 189 -22.51 -2.80 -9.89
N ASP A 190 -23.23 -2.05 -10.73
CA ASP A 190 -23.26 -0.59 -10.68
C ASP A 190 -24.26 -0.03 -9.65
N GLY A 191 -24.19 1.26 -9.41
CA GLY A 191 -25.25 2.01 -8.71
C GLY A 191 -25.21 1.80 -7.21
N LYS A 192 -24.01 1.85 -6.64
CA LYS A 192 -23.79 1.75 -5.20
C LYS A 192 -23.58 3.13 -4.61
N LEU A 193 -24.07 3.31 -3.39
CA LEU A 193 -23.72 4.41 -2.51
C LEU A 193 -22.99 3.82 -1.29
N PHE A 194 -21.71 4.13 -1.19
CA PHE A 194 -20.85 3.75 -0.08
C PHE A 194 -20.94 4.83 0.99
N LYS A 195 -21.44 4.47 2.17
CA LYS A 195 -21.64 5.40 3.28
C LYS A 195 -20.72 5.03 4.43
N ILE A 196 -19.95 5.99 4.90
CA ILE A 196 -19.06 5.85 6.07
C ILE A 196 -19.39 6.99 7.03
N ASN A 197 -19.64 6.66 8.30
CA ASN A 197 -19.84 7.68 9.33
C ASN A 197 -18.54 8.46 9.53
N LEU A 198 -18.58 9.79 9.46
CA LEU A 198 -17.38 10.62 9.59
C LEU A 198 -16.69 10.44 10.94
N LYS A 199 -17.45 10.11 12.00
CA LYS A 199 -16.87 9.83 13.33
C LYS A 199 -15.99 8.59 13.31
N ASP A 200 -16.39 7.55 12.59
CA ASP A 200 -15.63 6.31 12.49
C ASP A 200 -14.44 6.50 11.54
N LEU A 201 -14.64 7.24 10.44
CA LEU A 201 -13.57 7.57 9.49
C LEU A 201 -12.46 8.42 10.11
N PHE A 202 -12.81 9.39 10.95
CA PHE A 202 -11.85 10.29 11.62
C PHE A 202 -11.28 9.73 12.92
N LYS A 203 -11.59 8.48 13.25
CA LYS A 203 -11.07 7.85 14.46
C LYS A 203 -9.57 7.58 14.29
N ASP A 204 -8.80 8.18 15.19
CA ASP A 204 -7.36 8.05 15.36
C ASP A 204 -7.18 7.92 16.87
N SER A 205 -7.01 6.68 17.33
CA SER A 205 -7.17 6.32 18.74
C SER A 205 -5.96 6.70 19.58
N ASP A 206 -4.77 6.71 19.01
CA ASP A 206 -3.52 7.07 19.68
C ASP A 206 -3.03 8.50 19.36
N LYS A 207 -3.58 9.14 18.33
CA LYS A 207 -3.33 10.53 17.92
C LYS A 207 -1.93 10.75 17.38
N ASP A 208 -1.46 9.82 16.57
CA ASP A 208 -0.20 9.97 15.85
C ASP A 208 -0.36 10.71 14.50
N GLY A 209 -1.55 10.66 13.89
CA GLY A 209 -1.88 11.30 12.63
C GLY A 209 -2.47 10.36 11.57
N TYR A 210 -2.31 9.04 11.71
CA TYR A 210 -3.01 8.05 10.90
C TYR A 210 -4.35 7.68 11.54
N ASN A 211 -5.36 7.42 10.70
CA ASN A 211 -6.64 6.96 11.23
C ASN A 211 -6.62 5.45 11.44
N ASP A 212 -7.38 4.94 12.41
CA ASP A 212 -7.44 3.51 12.79
C ASP A 212 -7.63 2.58 11.58
N ILE A 213 -8.34 3.04 10.54
CA ILE A 213 -8.61 2.26 9.32
C ILE A 213 -7.32 2.03 8.53
N PHE A 214 -6.46 3.04 8.41
CA PHE A 214 -5.15 2.91 7.76
C PHE A 214 -4.30 1.89 8.50
N GLU A 215 -4.14 2.09 9.81
CA GLU A 215 -3.26 1.27 10.64
C GLU A 215 -3.68 -0.21 10.60
N LYS A 216 -4.98 -0.49 10.78
CA LYS A 216 -5.54 -1.85 10.67
C LYS A 216 -5.40 -2.46 9.28
N SER A 217 -5.44 -1.62 8.23
CA SER A 217 -5.32 -2.10 6.86
C SER A 217 -3.89 -2.50 6.52
N PHE A 218 -2.89 -1.85 7.12
CA PHE A 218 -1.47 -2.08 6.80
C PHE A 218 -0.68 -2.78 7.91
N GLY A 219 -1.30 -3.05 9.07
CA GLY A 219 -0.70 -3.84 10.15
C GLY A 219 0.07 -3.01 11.19
N LEU A 220 -0.19 -1.70 11.27
CA LEU A 220 0.23 -0.86 12.41
C LEU A 220 -0.72 -1.05 13.60
N ASN A 221 -0.36 -0.51 14.75
CA ASN A 221 -1.10 -0.66 16.00
C ASN A 221 -1.87 0.62 16.35
N GLU A 222 -3.19 0.62 16.14
CA GLU A 222 -4.02 1.82 16.33
C GLU A 222 -4.09 2.37 17.76
N ASN A 223 -3.49 1.68 18.74
CA ASN A 223 -3.45 2.10 20.13
C ASN A 223 -2.04 2.46 20.59
N SER A 224 -1.07 2.57 19.68
CA SER A 224 0.33 2.86 19.96
C SER A 224 0.91 3.79 18.91
N ARG A 225 1.19 5.04 19.32
CA ARG A 225 1.74 6.08 18.45
C ARG A 225 3.09 5.72 17.81
N ASP A 226 3.71 4.66 18.31
CA ASP A 226 5.02 4.11 17.95
C ASP A 226 4.83 2.58 17.97
N THR A 227 4.57 1.99 16.80
CA THR A 227 4.14 0.59 16.64
C THR A 227 5.28 -0.37 16.99
N ASP A 228 6.51 -0.04 16.62
CA ASP A 228 7.68 -0.90 16.81
C ASP A 228 8.47 -0.62 18.10
N GLY A 229 8.17 0.50 18.77
CA GLY A 229 8.75 0.91 20.04
C GLY A 229 10.16 1.47 19.92
N ASP A 230 10.55 2.00 18.76
CA ASP A 230 11.88 2.54 18.52
C ASP A 230 12.08 4.00 19.00
N GLY A 231 10.99 4.67 19.37
CA GLY A 231 10.95 6.04 19.86
C GLY A 231 10.57 7.10 18.82
N ILE A 232 10.22 6.70 17.60
CA ILE A 232 9.69 7.57 16.55
C ILE A 232 8.20 7.26 16.38
N GLU A 233 7.37 8.30 16.28
CA GLU A 233 5.93 8.08 16.06
C GLU A 233 5.67 7.61 14.63
N ASP A 234 4.72 6.69 14.40
CA ASP A 234 4.50 6.03 13.09
C ASP A 234 4.32 7.05 11.96
N PHE A 235 3.53 8.10 12.21
CA PHE A 235 3.36 9.21 11.27
C PHE A 235 4.68 9.85 10.81
N ASN A 236 5.70 9.90 11.65
CA ASN A 236 7.01 10.47 11.34
C ASN A 236 8.09 9.43 11.00
N ASP A 237 7.80 8.14 11.18
CA ASP A 237 8.76 7.08 10.95
C ASP A 237 8.75 6.57 9.50
N LEU A 238 9.92 6.51 8.88
CA LEU A 238 10.05 5.93 7.55
C LEU A 238 9.94 4.40 7.54
N ASN A 239 10.07 3.73 8.69
CA ASN A 239 9.90 2.28 8.84
C ASN A 239 9.05 1.90 10.08
N PRO A 240 7.78 2.34 10.14
CA PRO A 240 6.97 2.30 11.37
C PRO A 240 6.64 0.89 11.88
N MET A 241 6.92 -0.15 11.10
CA MET A 241 6.62 -1.53 11.46
C MET A 241 7.79 -2.24 12.17
N PHE A 242 9.02 -1.75 11.98
CA PHE A 242 10.23 -2.46 12.39
C PHE A 242 11.39 -1.55 12.71
N ARG A 243 11.96 -1.79 13.89
CA ARG A 243 13.11 -1.03 14.37
C ARG A 243 14.29 -1.15 13.42
N SER A 244 14.79 -0.03 12.94
CA SER A 244 16.01 0.02 12.14
C SER A 244 17.25 -0.43 12.93
N GLU A 245 18.12 -1.22 12.29
CA GLU A 245 19.40 -1.64 12.84
C GLU A 245 20.56 -1.38 11.88
N ASN A 246 21.72 -1.01 12.43
CA ASN A 246 22.92 -0.82 11.64
C ASN A 246 23.67 -2.16 11.46
N ASN A 247 23.26 -2.94 10.46
CA ASN A 247 23.95 -4.17 10.07
C ASN A 247 24.23 -4.19 8.56
N LYS A 248 25.19 -5.02 8.14
CA LYS A 248 25.61 -5.03 6.73
C LYS A 248 24.46 -5.43 5.79
N PHE A 249 23.59 -6.36 6.15
CA PHE A 249 22.54 -6.80 5.24
C PHE A 249 21.43 -5.75 5.12
N ALA A 250 21.06 -5.06 6.21
CA ALA A 250 20.17 -3.90 6.14
C ALA A 250 20.74 -2.82 5.19
N GLN A 251 22.04 -2.49 5.31
CA GLN A 251 22.69 -1.56 4.38
C GLN A 251 22.65 -2.02 2.92
N LEU A 252 22.70 -3.34 2.66
CA LEU A 252 22.54 -3.85 1.30
C LEU A 252 21.12 -3.60 0.77
N TYR A 253 20.10 -3.86 1.59
CA TYR A 253 18.71 -3.60 1.22
C TYR A 253 18.42 -2.10 1.03
N GLU A 254 19.00 -1.23 1.85
CA GLU A 254 18.94 0.23 1.67
C GLU A 254 19.46 0.66 0.29
N MET A 255 20.53 0.03 -0.21
CA MET A 255 21.08 0.29 -1.54
C MET A 255 20.19 -0.21 -2.69
N LEU A 256 19.23 -1.10 -2.41
CA LEU A 256 18.31 -1.71 -3.38
C LEU A 256 16.94 -1.02 -3.41
N LEU A 257 16.67 -0.08 -2.50
CA LEU A 257 15.44 0.70 -2.50
C LEU A 257 15.31 1.53 -3.80
N PRO A 258 14.07 1.72 -4.31
CA PRO A 258 13.86 2.50 -5.52
C PRO A 258 14.32 3.95 -5.31
N GLN A 259 14.87 4.54 -6.37
CA GLN A 259 15.30 5.93 -6.38
C GLN A 259 14.41 6.76 -7.29
N TYR A 260 13.73 7.76 -6.72
CA TYR A 260 12.93 8.70 -7.49
C TYR A 260 13.69 10.02 -7.65
N SER A 261 13.82 10.46 -8.91
CA SER A 261 14.40 11.76 -9.22
C SER A 261 13.40 12.88 -8.93
N GLY A 262 13.90 14.03 -8.47
CA GLY A 262 13.09 15.24 -8.29
C GLY A 262 12.35 15.35 -6.95
N ILE A 263 12.40 14.34 -6.08
CA ILE A 263 11.90 14.44 -4.70
C ILE A 263 13.05 14.86 -3.79
N GLU A 264 12.96 16.05 -3.19
CA GLU A 264 14.02 16.57 -2.33
C GLU A 264 14.07 15.91 -0.96
N ASN A 265 12.91 15.54 -0.40
CA ASN A 265 12.83 14.97 0.95
C ASN A 265 11.55 14.13 1.19
N PHE A 266 11.67 12.81 1.11
CA PHE A 266 10.58 11.87 1.39
C PHE A 266 10.06 11.93 2.82
N LYS A 267 10.83 12.45 3.80
CA LYS A 267 10.33 12.63 5.18
C LYS A 267 9.14 13.56 5.28
N THR A 268 8.93 14.42 4.27
CA THR A 268 7.79 15.34 4.23
C THR A 268 6.55 14.73 3.61
N LEU A 269 6.68 13.55 2.98
CA LEU A 269 5.61 12.82 2.34
C LEU A 269 5.09 11.77 3.33
N HIS A 270 3.99 12.07 4.00
CA HIS A 270 3.44 11.25 5.08
C HIS A 270 2.47 10.16 4.58
N TYR A 271 2.10 10.20 3.30
CA TYR A 271 1.12 9.31 2.67
C TYR A 271 1.65 8.62 1.42
N SER A 272 2.93 8.83 1.06
CA SER A 272 3.62 8.10 0.00
C SER A 272 4.44 6.96 0.58
N PHE A 273 4.10 5.72 0.23
CA PHE A 273 4.74 4.52 0.75
C PHE A 273 5.18 3.58 -0.38
N GLU A 274 6.34 2.94 -0.18
CA GLU A 274 6.73 1.72 -0.89
C GLU A 274 6.34 0.50 -0.07
N VAL A 275 5.54 -0.38 -0.65
CA VAL A 275 5.10 -1.60 0.04
C VAL A 275 5.87 -2.79 -0.51
N PHE A 276 6.56 -3.52 0.37
CA PHE A 276 7.32 -4.72 0.03
C PHE A 276 6.66 -5.96 0.63
N ILE A 277 6.68 -7.08 -0.10
CA ILE A 277 6.45 -8.40 0.53
C ILE A 277 7.80 -8.96 0.95
N SER A 278 8.00 -9.18 2.25
CA SER A 278 9.17 -9.88 2.76
C SER A 278 8.95 -10.36 4.18
N ASP A 279 9.39 -11.58 4.48
CA ASP A 279 9.55 -12.08 5.86
C ASP A 279 11.03 -11.96 6.32
N CYS A 280 11.92 -11.30 5.55
CA CYS A 280 13.34 -11.23 5.87
C CYS A 280 13.65 -10.15 6.92
N ASP A 281 14.13 -10.59 8.08
CA ASP A 281 14.48 -9.71 9.20
C ASP A 281 15.50 -8.63 8.83
N TYR A 282 16.52 -8.94 8.00
CA TYR A 282 17.50 -7.94 7.59
C TYR A 282 16.89 -6.84 6.71
N PHE A 283 15.85 -7.14 5.94
CA PHE A 283 15.17 -6.14 5.14
C PHE A 283 14.23 -5.29 6.00
N HIS A 284 13.60 -5.91 7.01
CA HIS A 284 12.80 -5.18 8.00
C HIS A 284 13.63 -4.17 8.81
N GLN A 285 14.92 -4.42 9.00
CA GLN A 285 15.81 -3.58 9.81
C GLN A 285 16.43 -2.38 9.09
N ILE A 286 16.01 -2.06 7.87
CA ILE A 286 16.57 -0.93 7.10
C ILE A 286 16.31 0.41 7.78
N ASN A 287 17.19 1.38 7.53
CA ASN A 287 16.97 2.81 7.75
C ASN A 287 16.72 3.49 6.39
N PRO A 288 15.47 3.46 5.89
CA PRO A 288 15.20 3.78 4.51
C PRO A 288 15.21 5.30 4.26
N SER A 289 15.47 5.70 3.01
CA SER A 289 15.42 7.09 2.57
C SER A 289 14.00 7.56 2.18
N LEU A 290 13.07 6.62 2.07
CA LEU A 290 11.65 6.79 1.75
C LEU A 290 10.82 5.96 2.73
N ARG A 291 9.51 6.20 2.80
CA ARG A 291 8.64 5.51 3.75
C ARG A 291 8.26 4.13 3.22
N VAL A 292 8.39 3.10 4.05
CA VAL A 292 8.13 1.70 3.67
C VAL A 292 7.06 1.05 4.54
N LEU A 293 6.40 0.04 3.99
CA LEU A 293 5.60 -0.94 4.72
C LEU A 293 5.99 -2.34 4.26
N PHE A 294 5.88 -3.33 5.15
CA PHE A 294 6.15 -4.72 4.82
C PHE A 294 4.91 -5.60 5.03
N LEU A 295 4.60 -6.38 4.01
CA LEU A 295 3.56 -7.39 4.03
C LEU A 295 4.18 -8.77 4.20
N PRO A 296 3.57 -9.66 5.01
CA PRO A 296 4.03 -11.04 5.13
C PRO A 296 4.02 -11.79 3.79
N GLU A 297 5.02 -12.65 3.57
CA GLU A 297 5.08 -13.56 2.39
C GLU A 297 3.87 -14.51 2.35
N ASN A 298 3.40 -14.94 3.52
CA ASN A 298 2.17 -15.72 3.62
C ASN A 298 0.93 -14.79 3.58
N LYS A 299 0.18 -14.82 2.47
CA LYS A 299 -1.09 -14.09 2.29
C LYS A 299 -2.12 -14.32 3.41
N GLU A 300 -2.12 -15.46 4.09
CA GLU A 300 -3.04 -15.71 5.22
C GLU A 300 -2.71 -14.86 6.46
N LYS A 301 -1.45 -14.40 6.60
CA LYS A 301 -1.02 -13.49 7.66
C LYS A 301 -1.27 -12.02 7.33
N GLN A 302 -1.55 -11.71 6.07
CA GLN A 302 -1.88 -10.35 5.64
C GLN A 302 -3.27 -9.92 6.15
N THR A 303 -3.46 -8.61 6.28
CA THR A 303 -4.77 -8.04 6.62
C THR A 303 -5.78 -8.37 5.52
N TYR A 304 -7.08 -8.20 5.79
CA TYR A 304 -8.07 -8.38 4.73
C TYR A 304 -7.79 -7.46 3.54
N TYR A 305 -7.45 -6.19 3.79
CA TYR A 305 -7.20 -5.18 2.77
C TYR A 305 -6.06 -5.60 1.84
N THR A 306 -4.86 -5.81 2.39
CA THR A 306 -3.66 -6.11 1.59
C THR A 306 -3.72 -7.49 0.94
N ARG A 307 -4.53 -8.42 1.45
CA ARG A 307 -4.76 -9.73 0.82
C ARG A 307 -5.56 -9.64 -0.48
N VAL A 308 -6.48 -8.67 -0.59
CA VAL A 308 -7.38 -8.54 -1.76
C VAL A 308 -7.06 -7.32 -2.62
N THR A 309 -6.11 -6.48 -2.19
CA THR A 309 -5.67 -5.27 -2.88
C THR A 309 -4.19 -5.39 -3.19
N ASP A 310 -3.83 -5.36 -4.47
CA ASP A 310 -2.42 -5.34 -4.88
C ASP A 310 -1.86 -3.92 -4.77
N VAL A 311 -1.07 -3.69 -3.73
CA VAL A 311 -0.44 -2.40 -3.38
C VAL A 311 1.08 -2.44 -3.56
N ILE A 312 1.61 -3.51 -4.15
CA ILE A 312 3.05 -3.78 -4.23
C ILE A 312 3.56 -3.40 -5.62
N ASP A 313 4.38 -2.36 -5.67
CA ASP A 313 4.98 -1.88 -6.93
C ASP A 313 6.39 -2.44 -7.17
N HIS A 314 7.06 -2.87 -6.09
CA HIS A 314 8.45 -3.32 -6.10
C HIS A 314 8.66 -4.58 -5.26
N GLY A 315 9.65 -5.38 -5.62
CA GLY A 315 10.07 -6.53 -4.83
C GLY A 315 11.57 -6.74 -4.88
N VAL A 316 12.04 -7.44 -3.84
CA VAL A 316 13.45 -7.80 -3.65
C VAL A 316 13.50 -9.28 -3.28
N SER A 317 14.38 -10.05 -3.92
CA SER A 317 14.47 -11.50 -3.68
C SER A 317 15.25 -11.81 -2.40
N LYS A 318 15.15 -13.08 -1.96
CA LYS A 318 16.03 -13.63 -0.93
C LYS A 318 17.46 -13.72 -1.45
N LEU A 319 18.41 -13.54 -0.54
CA LEU A 319 19.83 -13.59 -0.87
C LEU A 319 20.27 -14.99 -1.27
N LYS A 320 20.91 -15.12 -2.43
CA LYS A 320 21.56 -16.35 -2.86
C LYS A 320 23.07 -16.23 -2.66
N GLN A 321 23.59 -16.94 -1.66
CA GLN A 321 25.02 -16.94 -1.39
C GLN A 321 25.81 -17.73 -2.45
N GLU A 322 26.95 -17.19 -2.87
CA GLU A 322 27.89 -17.89 -3.75
C GLU A 322 28.66 -18.98 -2.97
N SER A 323 28.54 -20.23 -3.39
CA SER A 323 29.11 -21.38 -2.67
C SER A 323 30.63 -21.31 -2.50
N LYS A 324 31.35 -20.64 -3.41
CA LYS A 324 32.81 -20.52 -3.36
C LYS A 324 33.32 -19.21 -2.75
N LYS A 325 32.43 -18.25 -2.47
CA LYS A 325 32.77 -16.91 -1.96
C LYS A 325 31.74 -16.49 -0.92
N PRO A 326 31.99 -16.73 0.38
CA PRO A 326 30.99 -16.54 1.43
C PRO A 326 30.51 -15.08 1.59
N ASP A 327 31.31 -14.12 1.13
CA ASP A 327 30.95 -12.69 1.15
C ASP A 327 30.31 -12.19 -0.16
N LYS A 328 30.05 -13.08 -1.13
CA LYS A 328 29.38 -12.75 -2.39
C LYS A 328 27.97 -13.35 -2.44
N TYR A 329 27.01 -12.52 -2.83
CA TYR A 329 25.59 -12.83 -2.91
C TYR A 329 25.02 -12.39 -4.26
N TYR A 330 23.95 -13.04 -4.68
CA TYR A 330 23.10 -12.66 -5.79
C TYR A 330 21.72 -12.27 -5.25
N ILE A 331 21.16 -11.20 -5.80
CA ILE A 331 19.88 -10.63 -5.38
C ILE A 331 19.20 -9.96 -6.57
N ASP A 332 17.90 -10.13 -6.66
CA ASP A 332 17.08 -9.61 -7.73
C ASP A 332 16.17 -8.53 -7.18
N THR A 333 16.00 -7.44 -7.93
CA THR A 333 14.91 -6.50 -7.72
C THR A 333 13.99 -6.53 -8.93
N TRP A 334 12.70 -6.27 -8.70
CA TRP A 334 11.75 -6.08 -9.78
C TRP A 334 10.77 -4.98 -9.41
N GLY A 335 10.22 -4.36 -10.44
CA GLY A 335 9.07 -3.49 -10.32
C GLY A 335 8.12 -3.69 -11.50
N SER A 336 7.18 -2.77 -11.64
CA SER A 336 6.14 -2.78 -12.67
C SER A 336 6.65 -3.03 -14.11
N SER A 337 7.80 -2.45 -14.48
CA SER A 337 8.28 -2.43 -15.87
C SER A 337 9.69 -2.97 -16.07
N SER A 338 10.36 -3.41 -15.00
CA SER A 338 11.72 -3.93 -15.11
C SER A 338 12.09 -4.89 -13.98
N SER A 339 13.10 -5.71 -14.23
CA SER A 339 13.79 -6.50 -13.22
C SER A 339 15.30 -6.38 -13.40
N THR A 340 16.05 -6.39 -12.31
CA THR A 340 17.50 -6.31 -12.32
C THR A 340 18.09 -7.35 -11.38
N GLU A 341 19.04 -8.13 -11.90
CA GLU A 341 19.86 -9.07 -11.14
C GLU A 341 21.18 -8.39 -10.77
N TYR A 342 21.53 -8.42 -9.49
CA TYR A 342 22.76 -7.87 -8.94
C TYR A 342 23.64 -9.00 -8.40
N SER A 343 24.95 -8.81 -8.49
CA SER A 343 25.88 -9.45 -7.54
C SER A 343 26.39 -8.43 -6.55
N ALA A 344 26.34 -8.78 -5.27
CA ALA A 344 26.79 -7.96 -4.16
C ALA A 344 27.93 -8.67 -3.42
N GLU A 345 29.09 -8.04 -3.32
CA GLU A 345 30.24 -8.58 -2.57
C GLU A 345 30.63 -7.63 -1.44
N PHE A 346 30.73 -8.15 -0.22
CA PHE A 346 31.14 -7.35 0.95
C PHE A 346 32.66 -7.36 1.08
N LYS A 347 33.30 -6.20 0.87
CA LYS A 347 34.76 -6.02 0.97
C LYS A 347 35.09 -4.77 1.76
N ASP A 348 36.11 -4.87 2.61
CA ASP A 348 36.65 -3.73 3.36
C ASP A 348 35.57 -2.92 4.12
N GLY A 349 34.56 -3.63 4.64
CA GLY A 349 33.46 -3.04 5.41
C GLY A 349 32.37 -2.37 4.57
N LYS A 350 32.33 -2.59 3.25
CA LYS A 350 31.33 -1.99 2.34
C LYS A 350 30.81 -3.00 1.32
N TRP A 351 29.59 -2.78 0.84
CA TRP A 351 29.05 -3.51 -0.30
C TRP A 351 29.53 -2.92 -1.61
N ILE A 352 29.93 -3.81 -2.51
CA ILE A 352 30.20 -3.50 -3.91
C ILE A 352 29.14 -4.25 -4.72
N MET A 353 28.25 -3.50 -5.37
CA MET A 353 27.19 -4.06 -6.21
C MET A 353 27.55 -3.92 -7.69
N GLU A 354 27.34 -4.99 -8.44
CA GLU A 354 27.49 -5.04 -9.89
C GLU A 354 26.17 -5.52 -10.50
N VAL A 355 25.62 -4.75 -11.44
CA VAL A 355 24.49 -5.19 -12.26
C VAL A 355 24.98 -6.32 -13.16
N ILE A 356 24.35 -7.49 -13.05
CA ILE A 356 24.60 -8.62 -13.94
C ILE A 356 23.74 -8.49 -15.19
N MET A 357 22.45 -8.24 -14.98
CA MET A 357 21.45 -8.20 -16.04
C MET A 357 20.31 -7.27 -15.63
N SER A 358 19.80 -6.50 -16.57
CA SER A 358 18.55 -5.75 -16.42
C SER A 358 17.64 -6.08 -17.59
N THR A 359 16.39 -6.39 -17.28
CA THR A 359 15.33 -6.67 -18.25
C THR A 359 14.26 -5.60 -18.12
N VAL A 360 13.91 -4.94 -19.23
CA VAL A 360 12.74 -4.06 -19.34
C VAL A 360 11.62 -4.88 -19.99
N VAL A 361 10.43 -4.84 -19.39
CA VAL A 361 9.26 -5.62 -19.84
C VAL A 361 8.41 -4.81 -20.80
#